data_AF-X0YEH5-F1
#
_entry.id   AF-X0YEH5-F1
#
_cell.length_a   1.000
_cell.length_b   1.000
_cell.length_c   1.000
_cell.angle_alpha   90.00
_cell.angle_beta   90.00
_cell.angle_gamma   90.00
#
_symmetry.space_group_name_H-M   'P 1'
#
loop_
_entity.id
_entity.type
_entity.pdbx_description
1 polymer ?
#
loop_
_entity_poly.entity_id
_entity_poly.type
_entity_poly.pdbx_seq_one_letter_code
_entity_poly.pdbx_strand_id
1 'polypeptide(L)' 'MVSYAYNLEEFIRVLESWGLTDVLLPFLLIFVVMFAILQKTRILGEDKKRFNMVIALVIGLMVVIP' A
#
# COMPACT_ATOMS: atom_id res chain seq x y z
N MET A 1 -27.40 -7.10 20.28
CA MET A 1 -25.93 -7.05 20.17
C MET A 1 -25.50 -7.43 18.74
N VAL A 2 -25.93 -6.67 17.73
CA VAL A 2 -25.53 -6.83 16.31
C VAL A 2 -25.71 -5.47 15.61
N SER A 3 -24.68 -4.63 15.60
CA SER A 3 -24.71 -3.36 14.86
C SER A 3 -23.35 -3.04 14.22
N TYR A 4 -22.24 -3.45 14.85
CA TYR A 4 -20.90 -3.16 14.34
C TYR A 4 -20.48 -3.99 13.10
N ALA A 5 -20.97 -5.22 12.95
CA ALA A 5 -20.59 -6.09 11.83
C ALA A 5 -21.15 -5.59 10.48
N TYR A 6 -22.35 -5.02 10.48
CA TYR A 6 -22.95 -4.41 9.29
C TYR A 6 -22.10 -3.25 8.76
N ASN A 7 -21.57 -2.41 9.65
CA ASN A 7 -20.83 -1.21 9.25
C ASN A 7 -19.51 -1.54 8.52
N LEU A 8 -18.78 -2.57 8.94
CA LEU A 8 -17.52 -2.95 8.30
C LEU A 8 -17.77 -3.67 6.97
N GLU A 9 -18.75 -4.57 6.93
CA GLU A 9 -19.11 -5.28 5.70
C GLU A 9 -19.61 -4.30 4.63
N GLU A 10 -20.47 -3.35 5.00
CA GLU A 10 -20.95 -2.31 4.10
C GLU A 10 -19.82 -1.40 3.62
N PHE A 11 -18.90 -1.01 4.51
CA PHE A 11 -17.70 -0.25 4.13
C PHE A 11 -16.84 -1.02 3.10
N ILE A 12 -16.55 -2.30 3.35
CA ILE A 12 -15.77 -3.13 2.43
C ILE A 12 -16.49 -3.27 1.08
N ARG A 13 -17.80 -3.50 1.08
CA ARG A 13 -18.61 -3.56 -0.15
C ARG A 13 -18.54 -2.25 -0.95
N VAL A 14 -18.53 -1.09 -0.29
CA VAL A 14 -18.37 0.21 -0.96
C VAL A 14 -16.99 0.31 -1.61
N LEU A 15 -15.92 -0.05 -0.91
CA LEU A 15 -14.56 -0.01 -1.47
C LEU A 15 -14.40 -0.97 -2.66
N GLU A 16 -14.95 -2.16 -2.55
CA GLU A 16 -14.97 -3.17 -3.63
C GLU A 16 -15.79 -2.68 -4.83
N SER A 17 -16.95 -2.05 -4.59
CA SER A 17 -17.79 -1.48 -5.66
C SER A 17 -17.09 -0.39 -6.47
N TRP A 18 -16.12 0.30 -5.87
CA TRP A 18 -15.31 1.34 -6.54
C TRP A 18 -14.03 0.78 -7.16
N GLY A 19 -13.78 -0.52 -7.06
CA GLY A 19 -12.54 -1.15 -7.51
C GLY A 19 -11.31 -0.71 -6.70
N LEU A 20 -11.51 -0.05 -5.54
CA LEU A 20 -10.39 0.47 -4.75
C LEU A 20 -9.53 -0.69 -4.24
N THR A 21 -10.14 -1.80 -3.84
CA THR A 21 -9.45 -2.98 -3.33
C THR A 21 -8.49 -3.57 -4.38
N ASP A 22 -8.89 -3.58 -5.66
CA ASP A 22 -8.09 -4.12 -6.77
C ASP A 22 -6.83 -3.28 -7.06
N VAL A 23 -6.85 -1.99 -6.72
CA VAL A 23 -5.70 -1.08 -6.88
C VAL A 23 -4.88 -0.99 -5.59
N LEU A 24 -5.55 -0.85 -4.45
CA LEU A 24 -4.94 -0.54 -3.16
C LEU A 24 -4.19 -1.74 -2.58
N LEU A 25 -4.73 -2.95 -2.70
CA LEU A 25 -4.08 -4.16 -2.19
C LEU A 25 -2.73 -4.44 -2.87
N PRO A 26 -2.62 -4.52 -4.22
CA PRO A 26 -1.33 -4.73 -4.87
C PRO A 26 -0.39 -3.55 -4.65
N PHE A 27 -0.89 -2.29 -4.65
CA PHE A 27 -0.09 -1.11 -4.33
C PHE A 27 0.58 -1.24 -2.96
N LEU A 28 -0.20 -1.56 -1.91
CA LEU A 28 0.31 -1.69 -0.55
C LEU A 28 1.35 -2.81 -0.44
N LEU A 29 1.10 -3.94 -1.10
CA LEU A 29 2.03 -5.06 -1.10
C LEU A 29 3.38 -4.64 -1.70
N ILE A 30 3.38 -4.06 -2.90
CA ILE A 30 4.60 -3.63 -3.57
C ILE A 30 5.29 -2.51 -2.79
N PHE A 31 4.54 -1.50 -2.33
CA PHE A 31 5.07 -0.41 -1.51
C PHE A 31 5.80 -0.93 -0.27
N VAL A 32 5.17 -1.80 0.52
CA VAL A 32 5.76 -2.32 1.77
C VAL A 32 6.99 -3.18 1.47
N VAL A 33 6.91 -4.08 0.49
CA VAL A 33 8.03 -4.95 0.11
C VAL A 33 9.21 -4.13 -0.40
N MET A 34 8.97 -3.18 -1.30
CA MET A 34 10.03 -2.30 -1.84
C MET A 34 10.63 -1.42 -0.75
N PHE A 35 9.80 -0.84 0.12
CA PHE A 35 10.30 -0.07 1.25
C PHE A 35 11.19 -0.93 2.17
N ALA A 36 10.74 -2.14 2.51
CA ALA A 36 11.50 -3.07 3.34
C ALA A 36 12.83 -3.48 2.69
N ILE A 37 12.83 -3.74 1.38
CA ILE A 37 14.05 -4.05 0.61
C ILE A 37 15.02 -2.87 0.64
N LEU A 38 14.56 -1.66 0.33
CA LEU A 38 15.40 -0.46 0.33
C LEU A 38 16.00 -0.15 1.72
N GLN A 39 15.23 -0.40 2.79
CA GLN A 39 15.72 -0.30 4.17
C GLN A 39 16.77 -1.37 4.49
N LYS A 40 16.48 -2.64 4.16
CA LYS A 40 17.32 -3.78 4.54
C LYS A 40 18.63 -3.81 3.77
N THR A 41 18.60 -3.40 2.50
CA THR A 41 19.79 -3.37 1.63
C THR A 41 20.63 -2.12 1.82
N ARG A 42 20.06 -1.04 2.38
CA ARG A 42 20.73 0.26 2.55
C ARG A 42 21.32 0.79 1.25
N ILE A 43 20.65 0.53 0.12
CA ILE A 43 21.16 0.87 -1.22
C ILE A 43 21.40 2.38 -1.42
N LEU A 44 20.66 3.22 -0.71
CA LEU A 44 20.82 4.68 -0.74
C LEU A 44 21.79 5.22 0.33
N GLY A 45 22.39 4.33 1.14
CA GLY A 45 23.19 4.66 2.31
C GLY A 45 22.38 4.69 3.62
N GLU A 46 23.10 4.92 4.72
CA GLU A 46 22.52 4.99 6.06
C GLU A 46 21.61 6.23 6.23
N ASP A 47 20.62 6.12 7.12
CA ASP A 47 19.66 7.18 7.48
C ASP A 47 18.82 7.79 6.34
N LYS A 48 18.73 7.11 5.19
CA LYS A 48 17.92 7.57 4.04
C LYS A 48 16.46 7.13 4.07
N LYS A 49 15.85 7.00 5.26
CA LYS A 49 14.49 6.47 5.41
C LYS A 49 13.43 7.24 4.62
N ARG A 50 13.55 8.57 4.54
CA ARG A 50 12.63 9.43 3.76
C ARG A 50 12.71 9.13 2.27
N PHE A 51 13.91 8.96 1.73
CA PHE A 51 14.11 8.63 0.31
C PHE A 51 13.60 7.22 0.00
N ASN A 52 13.89 6.24 0.86
CA ASN A 52 13.36 4.88 0.72
C ASN A 52 11.82 4.88 0.67
N MET A 53 11.17 5.71 1.50
CA MET A 53 9.71 5.84 1.51
C MET A 53 9.17 6.44 0.21
N VAL A 54 9.74 7.54 -0.25
CA VAL A 54 9.31 8.21 -1.50
C VAL A 54 9.53 7.30 -2.70
N ILE A 55 10.68 6.63 -2.79
CA ILE A 55 10.97 5.73 -3.91
C ILE A 55 10.04 4.51 -3.90
N ALA A 56 9.85 3.87 -2.75
CA ALA A 56 8.91 2.76 -2.64
C ALA A 56 7.48 3.17 -2.99
N LEU A 57 7.07 4.39 -2.61
CA LEU A 57 5.76 4.95 -2.95
C LEU A 57 5.61 5.12 -4.46
N VAL A 58 6.59 5.73 -5.13
CA VAL A 58 6.59 5.91 -6.59
C VAL A 58 6.56 4.55 -7.29
N ILE A 59 7.39 3.59 -6.87
CA ILE A 59 7.41 2.24 -7.46
C ILE A 59 6.07 1.53 -7.28
N GLY A 60 5.49 1.58 -6.07
CA GLY A 60 4.17 0.99 -5.81
C GLY A 60 3.09 1.60 -6.71
N LEU A 61 3.08 2.93 -6.86
CA LEU A 61 2.12 3.63 -7.72
C LEU A 61 2.32 3.27 -9.20
N MET A 62 3.57 3.18 -9.68
CA MET A 62 3.88 2.79 -11.07
C MET A 62 3.38 1.39 -11.45
N VAL A 63 3.23 0.47 -10.49
CA VAL A 63 2.72 -0.88 -10.78
C VAL A 63 1.21 -0.89 -11.02
N VAL A 64 0.48 0.05 -10.44
CA VAL A 64 -0.99 0.07 -10.47
C VAL A 64 -1.57 1.16 -11.37
N ILE A 65 -0.80 2.21 -11.67
CA ILE A 65 -1.19 3.28 -12.59
C ILE A 65 -0.69 2.92 -14.00
N PRO A 66 -1.58 2.73 -14.99
CA PRO A 66 -1.20 2.45 -16.38
C PRO A 66 -0.59 3.64 -17.12
#